data_AF-A0A1A9QEL7-F1
#
_entry.id   AF-A0A1A9QEL7-F1
#
_cell.length_a   1.000
_cell.length_b   1.000
_cell.length_c   1.000
_cell.angle_alpha   90.00
_cell.angle_beta   90.00
_cell.angle_gamma   90.00
#
_symmetry.space_group_name_H-M   'P 1'
#
loop_
_entity.id
_entity.type
_entity.pdbx_description
1 polymer ?
#
loop_
_entity_poly.entity_id
_entity_poly.type
_entity_poly.pdbx_seq_one_letter_code
_entity_poly.pdbx_strand_id
1 'polypeptide(L)'
;MTITTKVGTSAIIASSLAGLGAIGGRQLRQEELSTKQQKTKIIDLITERYDYIILDDTNESNKYWDENWNAYQGDNTGQGKDIFDLDGWTPTDTPGLRKKLKAKCSLLADTFILKSDSQTYENFAKYCARSVTIADQAKKENLRIVNVDSDWNIWTSRDGARRTLRAEIEKLKTNTHGLSGAYEIRGRCKNIISTNKKNTEYEDIFNAYKKICIKQPNER
;
A
#
# COMPACT_ATOMS: atom_id res chain seq x y z
N MET A 1 24.00 57.28 -19.35
CA MET A 1 23.08 57.64 -18.25
C MET A 1 22.66 56.34 -17.58
N THR A 2 23.40 55.92 -16.55
CA THR A 2 23.10 56.06 -15.11
C THR A 2 22.27 54.89 -14.61
N ILE A 3 22.97 53.94 -13.98
CA ILE A 3 22.42 52.85 -13.18
C ILE A 3 21.99 53.43 -11.84
N THR A 4 20.81 53.06 -11.34
CA THR A 4 20.42 53.36 -9.96
C THR A 4 19.78 52.12 -9.34
N THR A 5 20.55 51.43 -8.51
CA THR A 5 20.09 50.53 -7.45
C THR A 5 19.70 51.36 -6.23
N LYS A 6 18.63 50.98 -5.52
CA LYS A 6 18.42 51.42 -4.13
C LYS A 6 17.84 50.29 -3.28
N VAL A 7 18.61 49.94 -2.27
CA VAL A 7 18.29 49.14 -1.10
C VAL A 7 17.53 50.01 -0.10
N GLY A 8 16.61 49.44 0.68
CA GLY A 8 16.07 50.05 1.90
C GLY A 8 15.20 49.05 2.66
N THR A 9 15.78 48.26 3.57
CA THR A 9 15.67 48.43 5.03
C THR A 9 14.29 48.86 5.53
N SER A 10 13.44 47.88 5.83
CA SER A 10 12.24 48.10 6.65
C SER A 10 12.63 48.00 8.12
N ALA A 11 12.60 49.15 8.81
CA ALA A 11 12.74 49.23 10.26
C ALA A 11 11.52 48.62 10.95
N ILE A 12 11.77 47.77 11.95
CA ILE A 12 10.73 47.27 12.86
C ILE A 12 10.45 48.38 13.86
N ILE A 13 9.31 49.05 13.73
CA ILE A 13 8.80 49.96 14.76
C ILE A 13 7.99 49.11 15.74
N ALA A 14 8.59 48.83 16.90
CA ALA A 14 7.88 48.31 18.06
C ALA A 14 7.17 49.49 18.75
N SER A 15 5.85 49.60 18.56
CA SER A 15 5.01 50.48 19.38
C SER A 15 4.16 49.63 20.31
N SER A 16 4.60 49.55 21.56
CA SER A 16 3.79 49.13 22.70
C SER A 16 2.70 50.15 22.95
N LEU A 17 1.44 49.78 22.77
CA LEU A 17 0.31 50.49 23.34
C LEU A 17 -0.62 49.50 24.03
N ALA A 18 -0.48 49.44 25.36
CA ALA A 18 -1.53 48.97 26.24
C ALA A 18 -2.65 50.03 26.24
N GLY A 19 -3.86 49.62 25.88
CA GLY A 19 -5.03 50.48 25.86
C GLY A 19 -6.31 49.65 25.79
N LEU A 20 -7.05 49.67 26.90
CA LEU A 20 -8.34 49.01 27.11
C LEU A 20 -9.44 49.60 26.20
N GLY A 21 -10.37 48.75 25.73
CA GLY A 21 -11.65 49.21 25.19
C GLY A 21 -12.22 48.29 24.12
N ALA A 22 -13.27 47.53 24.48
CA ALA A 22 -14.04 46.67 23.59
C ALA A 22 -14.69 47.45 22.42
N ILE A 23 -14.76 46.83 21.23
CA ILE A 23 -15.87 46.86 20.25
C ILE A 23 -15.47 45.91 19.09
N GLY A 24 -16.43 45.10 18.64
CA GLY A 24 -16.22 43.95 17.76
C GLY A 24 -15.41 44.22 16.49
N GLY A 25 -14.23 43.61 16.42
CA GLY A 25 -13.52 43.34 15.19
C GLY A 25 -13.47 41.83 15.02
N ARG A 26 -13.98 41.33 13.88
CA ARG A 26 -13.64 39.99 13.41
C ARG A 26 -12.11 39.92 13.37
N GLN A 27 -11.53 39.28 14.38
CA GLN A 27 -10.19 38.74 14.26
C GLN A 27 -10.29 37.76 13.11
N LEU A 28 -9.84 38.20 11.95
CA LEU A 28 -9.20 37.31 11.01
C LEU A 28 -8.11 36.62 11.85
N ARG A 29 -8.48 35.47 12.42
CA ARG A 29 -7.54 34.37 12.56
C ARG A 29 -6.95 34.25 11.17
N GLN A 30 -5.80 34.88 10.96
CA GLN A 30 -4.72 34.16 10.34
C GLN A 30 -4.62 32.89 11.18
N GLU A 31 -5.38 31.88 10.78
CA GLU A 31 -4.86 30.53 10.84
C GLU A 31 -3.53 30.66 10.10
N GLU A 32 -2.46 30.83 10.89
CA GLU A 32 -1.16 30.41 10.45
C GLU A 32 -1.40 29.01 9.91
N LEU A 33 -1.33 28.90 8.59
CA LEU A 33 -1.30 27.66 7.87
C LEU A 33 -0.06 26.93 8.38
N SER A 34 -0.19 26.28 9.53
CA SER A 34 0.77 25.35 10.09
C SER A 34 0.69 24.06 9.30
N THR A 35 0.77 24.18 7.97
CA THR A 35 1.14 23.08 7.10
C THR A 35 2.66 22.97 7.20
N LYS A 36 3.16 22.50 8.34
CA LYS A 36 4.40 21.73 8.33
C LYS A 36 4.11 20.55 7.40
N GLN A 37 4.44 20.73 6.13
CA GLN A 37 4.42 19.71 5.11
C GLN A 37 5.21 18.51 5.65
N GLN A 38 4.49 17.53 6.22
CA GLN A 38 5.12 16.37 6.84
C GLN A 38 5.76 15.55 5.72
N LYS A 39 7.10 15.63 5.65
CA LYS A 39 7.89 14.76 4.80
C LYS A 39 8.09 13.43 5.50
N THR A 40 8.05 12.35 4.74
CA THR A 40 8.32 10.99 5.21
C THR A 40 9.09 10.25 4.13
N LYS A 41 9.85 9.23 4.50
CA LYS A 41 10.40 8.33 3.48
C LYS A 41 9.29 7.52 2.85
N ILE A 42 9.45 7.16 1.57
CA ILE A 42 8.49 6.31 0.88
C ILE A 42 8.35 4.95 1.59
N ILE A 43 9.47 4.36 2.04
CA ILE A 43 9.47 3.09 2.77
C ILE A 43 8.63 3.14 4.05
N ASP A 44 8.74 4.23 4.81
CA ASP A 44 7.98 4.41 6.04
C ASP A 44 6.48 4.49 5.73
N LEU A 45 6.11 5.21 4.67
CA LEU A 45 4.71 5.36 4.26
C LEU A 45 4.10 4.04 3.77
N ILE A 46 4.84 3.25 2.99
CA ILE A 46 4.42 1.92 2.54
C ILE A 46 4.26 0.98 3.74
N THR A 47 5.18 1.05 4.70
CA THR A 47 5.16 0.21 5.92
C THR A 47 4.00 0.57 6.84
N GLU A 48 3.73 1.86 7.02
CA GLU A 48 2.64 2.39 7.85
C GLU A 48 1.27 1.98 7.28
N ARG A 49 1.04 2.24 5.98
CA ARG A 49 -0.24 1.91 5.32
C ARG A 49 -0.42 0.40 5.13
N TYR A 50 0.68 -0.29 4.84
CA TYR A 50 0.70 -1.74 4.61
C TYR A 50 -0.30 -2.20 3.55
N ASP A 51 -0.45 -1.42 2.48
CA ASP A 51 -1.20 -1.83 1.29
C ASP A 51 -0.30 -2.58 0.29
N TYR A 52 1.00 -2.37 0.43
CA TYR A 52 2.05 -2.91 -0.41
C TYR A 52 3.21 -3.45 0.45
N ILE A 53 3.93 -4.40 -0.11
CA ILE A 53 5.21 -4.92 0.40
C ILE A 53 6.26 -4.58 -0.65
N ILE A 54 7.30 -3.85 -0.24
CA ILE A 54 8.43 -3.51 -1.10
C ILE A 54 9.12 -4.80 -1.53
N LEU A 55 9.41 -4.91 -2.82
CA LEU A 55 10.09 -6.07 -3.35
C LEU A 55 11.57 -6.03 -2.96
N ASP A 56 12.07 -7.17 -2.50
CA ASP A 56 13.48 -7.40 -2.27
C ASP A 56 14.12 -8.15 -3.46
N ASP A 57 15.42 -8.38 -3.40
CA ASP A 57 16.17 -9.09 -4.45
C ASP A 57 16.20 -10.62 -4.25
N THR A 58 15.21 -11.18 -3.53
CA THR A 58 15.11 -12.62 -3.31
C THR A 58 14.46 -13.35 -4.49
N ASN A 59 14.66 -14.67 -4.54
CA ASN A 59 14.02 -15.53 -5.54
C ASN A 59 12.49 -15.50 -5.48
N GLU A 60 11.92 -15.32 -4.28
CA GLU A 60 10.47 -15.24 -4.08
C GLU A 60 9.87 -13.98 -4.72
N SER A 61 10.63 -12.88 -4.70
CA SER A 61 10.25 -11.59 -5.28
C SER A 61 10.44 -11.51 -6.80
N ASN A 62 11.21 -12.43 -7.41
CA ASN A 62 11.53 -12.36 -8.84
C ASN A 62 10.28 -12.34 -9.73
N LYS A 63 9.27 -13.18 -9.46
CA LYS A 63 8.03 -13.17 -10.26
C LYS A 63 7.35 -11.79 -10.29
N TYR A 64 7.34 -11.09 -9.15
CA TYR A 64 6.74 -9.76 -9.06
C TYR A 64 7.61 -8.70 -9.76
N TRP A 65 8.92 -8.88 -9.73
CA TRP A 65 9.81 -8.03 -10.50
C TRP A 65 9.62 -8.17 -12.02
N ASP A 66 9.24 -9.35 -12.52
CA ASP A 66 8.92 -9.55 -13.94
C ASP A 66 7.60 -8.83 -14.29
N GLU A 67 6.56 -9.00 -13.47
CA GLU A 67 5.28 -8.30 -13.61
C GLU A 67 5.46 -6.77 -13.59
N ASN A 68 6.18 -6.26 -12.59
CA ASN A 68 6.44 -4.83 -12.41
C ASN A 68 7.28 -4.25 -13.55
N TRP A 69 8.27 -5.00 -14.05
CA TRP A 69 9.08 -4.58 -15.19
C TRP A 69 8.24 -4.49 -16.47
N ASN A 70 7.40 -5.48 -16.73
CA ASN A 70 6.50 -5.47 -17.89
C ASN A 70 5.51 -4.30 -17.82
N ALA A 71 4.94 -4.02 -16.63
CA ALA A 71 4.10 -2.86 -16.41
C ALA A 71 4.87 -1.56 -16.68
N TYR A 72 6.07 -1.43 -16.09
CA TYR A 72 6.95 -0.27 -16.29
C TYR A 72 7.23 -0.03 -17.77
N GLN A 73 7.62 -1.06 -18.51
CA GLN A 73 7.86 -0.93 -19.95
C GLN A 73 6.60 -0.52 -20.69
N GLY A 74 5.48 -1.18 -20.44
CA GLY A 74 4.20 -0.86 -21.08
C GLY A 74 3.77 0.59 -20.87
N ASP A 75 3.88 1.09 -19.64
CA ASP A 75 3.49 2.46 -19.30
C ASP A 75 4.45 3.52 -19.88
N ASN A 76 5.72 3.18 -20.12
CA ASN A 76 6.75 4.11 -20.59
C ASN A 76 7.10 3.94 -22.09
N THR A 77 6.54 2.95 -22.78
CA THR A 77 6.82 2.70 -24.21
C THR A 77 6.49 3.94 -25.06
N GLY A 78 7.39 4.29 -25.99
CA GLY A 78 7.22 5.46 -26.84
C GLY A 78 7.50 6.80 -26.14
N GLN A 79 7.81 6.82 -24.84
CA GLN A 79 8.20 8.03 -24.13
C GLN A 79 9.71 8.28 -24.24
N GLY A 80 10.08 9.53 -24.54
CA GLY A 80 11.48 9.98 -24.61
C GLY A 80 12.21 9.93 -23.27
N LYS A 81 11.46 9.97 -22.16
CA LYS A 81 11.93 9.74 -20.79
C LYS A 81 10.91 8.89 -20.07
N ASP A 82 11.40 7.95 -19.27
CA ASP A 82 10.59 7.12 -18.41
C ASP A 82 10.37 7.75 -17.03
N ILE A 83 9.33 7.31 -16.32
CA ILE A 83 8.86 7.85 -15.04
C ILE A 83 9.97 7.94 -13.97
N PHE A 84 10.97 7.05 -14.00
CA PHE A 84 12.08 7.06 -13.06
C PHE A 84 13.42 7.50 -13.66
N ASP A 85 13.45 7.97 -14.92
CA ASP A 85 14.66 8.34 -15.64
C ASP A 85 15.75 7.26 -15.51
N LEU A 86 15.44 6.02 -15.93
CA LEU A 86 16.39 4.93 -15.87
C LEU A 86 17.54 5.16 -16.86
N ASP A 87 18.76 5.04 -16.35
CA ASP A 87 19.97 5.12 -17.17
C ASP A 87 19.95 4.05 -18.27
N GLY A 88 20.04 4.50 -19.53
CA GLY A 88 19.95 3.66 -20.73
C GLY A 88 18.54 3.48 -21.29
N TRP A 89 17.52 4.15 -20.75
CA TRP A 89 16.16 4.09 -21.31
C TRP A 89 16.11 4.63 -22.75
N THR A 90 15.43 3.90 -23.62
CA THR A 90 15.08 4.36 -24.97
C THR A 90 13.62 4.04 -25.31
N PRO A 91 12.97 4.80 -26.21
CA PRO A 91 11.54 4.64 -26.50
C PRO A 91 11.16 3.36 -27.27
N THR A 92 12.12 2.71 -27.93
CA THR A 92 11.86 1.68 -28.94
C THR A 92 12.41 0.29 -28.62
N ASP A 93 13.40 0.17 -27.72
CA ASP A 93 13.89 -1.12 -27.23
C ASP A 93 14.72 -0.92 -25.95
N THR A 94 14.38 -1.64 -24.87
CA THR A 94 15.13 -1.59 -23.60
C THR A 94 15.45 -2.99 -23.09
N PRO A 95 16.40 -3.71 -23.71
CA PRO A 95 16.84 -5.00 -23.21
C PRO A 95 17.55 -4.83 -21.86
N GLY A 96 17.04 -5.51 -20.82
CA GLY A 96 17.82 -5.77 -19.62
C GLY A 96 17.91 -4.65 -18.56
N LEU A 97 17.09 -3.59 -18.64
CA LEU A 97 17.08 -2.52 -17.64
C LEU A 97 16.36 -2.87 -16.33
N ARG A 98 15.81 -4.09 -16.19
CA ARG A 98 15.22 -4.57 -14.93
C ARG A 98 16.14 -4.41 -13.72
N LYS A 99 17.46 -4.66 -13.89
CA LYS A 99 18.45 -4.43 -12.82
C LYS A 99 18.56 -2.95 -12.43
N LYS A 100 18.44 -2.05 -13.42
CA LYS A 100 18.44 -0.60 -13.19
C LYS A 100 17.16 -0.16 -12.48
N LEU A 101 16.01 -0.72 -12.86
CA LEU A 101 14.74 -0.50 -12.14
C LEU A 101 14.86 -0.91 -10.67
N LYS A 102 15.35 -2.14 -10.39
CA LYS A 102 15.59 -2.63 -9.03
C LYS A 102 16.48 -1.67 -8.22
N ALA A 103 17.62 -1.28 -8.78
CA ALA A 103 18.53 -0.33 -8.13
C ALA A 103 17.86 1.03 -7.87
N LYS A 104 17.06 1.52 -8.82
CA LYS A 104 16.31 2.78 -8.68
C LYS A 104 15.25 2.68 -7.58
N CYS A 105 14.53 1.57 -7.49
CA CYS A 105 13.60 1.30 -6.41
C CYS A 105 14.28 1.34 -5.04
N SER A 106 15.47 0.74 -4.89
CA SER A 106 16.23 0.82 -3.64
C SER A 106 16.59 2.26 -3.27
N LEU A 107 16.97 3.09 -4.24
CA LEU A 107 17.27 4.51 -4.00
C LEU A 107 16.01 5.32 -3.63
N LEU A 108 14.90 5.07 -4.32
CA LEU A 108 13.64 5.77 -4.10
C LEU A 108 13.02 5.44 -2.74
N ALA A 109 13.22 4.22 -2.23
CA ALA A 109 12.66 3.79 -0.94
C ALA A 109 13.04 4.75 0.21
N ASP A 110 14.28 5.26 0.22
CA ASP A 110 14.80 6.19 1.22
C ASP A 110 14.55 7.67 0.91
N THR A 111 13.93 7.98 -0.23
CA THR A 111 13.65 9.36 -0.62
C THR A 111 12.53 9.95 0.22
N PHE A 112 12.72 11.20 0.68
CA PHE A 112 11.70 11.94 1.41
C PHE A 112 10.69 12.58 0.46
N ILE A 113 9.42 12.21 0.60
CA ILE A 113 8.29 12.80 -0.12
C ILE A 113 7.33 13.48 0.83
N LEU A 114 6.50 14.39 0.31
CA LEU A 114 5.35 14.88 1.06
C LEU A 114 4.37 13.74 1.26
N LYS A 115 3.76 13.61 2.46
CA LYS A 115 2.70 12.61 2.69
C LYS A 115 1.51 12.73 1.71
N SER A 116 1.30 13.91 1.14
CA SER A 116 0.28 14.21 0.13
C SER A 116 0.71 13.95 -1.32
N ASP A 117 1.97 13.58 -1.57
CA ASP A 117 2.47 13.27 -2.90
C ASP A 117 2.02 11.86 -3.32
N SER A 118 0.78 11.78 -3.83
CA SER A 118 0.20 10.51 -4.28
C SER A 118 0.90 9.96 -5.50
N GLN A 119 1.36 10.81 -6.43
CA GLN A 119 1.95 10.37 -7.69
C GLN A 119 3.27 9.62 -7.48
N THR A 120 4.19 10.18 -6.68
CA THR A 120 5.47 9.51 -6.40
C THR A 120 5.24 8.23 -5.59
N TYR A 121 4.33 8.26 -4.62
CA TYR A 121 3.95 7.06 -3.86
C TYR A 121 3.36 5.96 -4.74
N GLU A 122 2.41 6.30 -5.62
CA GLU A 122 1.73 5.35 -6.50
C GLU A 122 2.68 4.76 -7.54
N ASN A 123 3.54 5.58 -8.16
CA ASN A 123 4.55 5.10 -9.08
C ASN A 123 5.53 4.14 -8.37
N PHE A 124 5.98 4.49 -7.17
CA PHE A 124 6.82 3.60 -6.38
C PHE A 124 6.09 2.30 -6.04
N ALA A 125 4.87 2.37 -5.52
CA ALA A 125 4.09 1.19 -5.16
C ALA A 125 3.80 0.28 -6.36
N LYS A 126 3.59 0.85 -7.54
CA LYS A 126 3.29 0.12 -8.78
C LYS A 126 4.50 -0.64 -9.32
N TYR A 127 5.70 -0.06 -9.25
CA TYR A 127 6.88 -0.62 -9.92
C TYR A 127 7.91 -1.23 -8.97
N CYS A 128 7.88 -0.87 -7.69
CA CYS A 128 8.87 -1.29 -6.68
C CYS A 128 8.28 -2.17 -5.58
N ALA A 129 6.97 -2.41 -5.58
CA ALA A 129 6.28 -3.17 -4.55
C ALA A 129 5.26 -4.14 -5.16
N ARG A 130 4.75 -5.05 -4.33
CA ARG A 130 3.58 -5.89 -4.63
C ARG A 130 2.47 -5.59 -3.65
N SER A 131 1.22 -5.80 -4.04
CA SER A 131 0.09 -5.65 -3.13
C SER A 131 0.11 -6.71 -2.03
N VAL A 132 -0.29 -6.30 -0.83
CA VAL A 132 -0.49 -7.18 0.33
C VAL A 132 -1.63 -8.15 0.04
N THR A 133 -1.38 -9.43 0.29
CA THR A 133 -2.36 -10.51 0.18
C THR A 133 -3.02 -10.81 1.52
N ILE A 134 -4.05 -11.65 1.53
CA ILE A 134 -4.62 -12.21 2.77
C ILE A 134 -3.54 -12.98 3.56
N ALA A 135 -2.67 -13.73 2.88
CA ALA A 135 -1.56 -14.43 3.52
C ALA A 135 -0.65 -13.47 4.32
N ASP A 136 -0.29 -12.36 3.68
CA ASP A 136 0.60 -11.35 4.26
C ASP A 136 -0.05 -10.67 5.48
N GLN A 137 -1.32 -10.27 5.34
CA GLN A 137 -2.07 -9.63 6.42
C GLN A 137 -2.27 -10.58 7.61
N ALA A 138 -2.60 -11.85 7.36
CA ALA A 138 -2.70 -12.86 8.40
C ALA A 138 -1.37 -13.03 9.15
N LYS A 139 -0.24 -13.03 8.44
CA LYS A 139 1.10 -13.08 9.03
C LYS A 139 1.39 -11.84 9.88
N LYS A 140 1.07 -10.63 9.37
CA LYS A 140 1.24 -9.37 10.12
C LYS A 140 0.43 -9.35 11.41
N GLU A 141 -0.79 -9.87 11.39
CA GLU A 141 -1.67 -9.97 12.56
C GLU A 141 -1.34 -11.18 13.45
N ASN A 142 -0.26 -11.92 13.16
CA ASN A 142 0.16 -13.13 13.88
C ASN A 142 -0.96 -14.19 14.00
N LEU A 143 -1.78 -14.31 12.95
CA LEU A 143 -2.89 -15.25 12.90
C LEU A 143 -2.43 -16.63 12.47
N ARG A 144 -2.88 -17.66 13.19
CA ARG A 144 -2.60 -19.06 12.84
C ARG A 144 -3.62 -19.56 11.84
N ILE A 145 -3.22 -19.70 10.59
CA ILE A 145 -4.04 -20.29 9.52
C ILE A 145 -4.28 -21.77 9.82
N VAL A 146 -5.52 -22.24 9.67
CA VAL A 146 -5.88 -23.66 9.79
C VAL A 146 -5.19 -24.44 8.67
N ASN A 147 -4.51 -25.53 9.01
CA ASN A 147 -3.83 -26.35 8.02
C ASN A 147 -4.86 -27.11 7.16
N VAL A 148 -4.85 -26.86 5.86
CA VAL A 148 -5.80 -27.44 4.90
C VAL A 148 -5.65 -28.95 4.71
N ASP A 149 -4.50 -29.52 5.07
CA ASP A 149 -4.16 -30.93 4.89
C ASP A 149 -4.30 -31.74 6.19
N SER A 150 -4.02 -31.17 7.37
CA SER A 150 -3.95 -31.92 8.64
C SER A 150 -5.01 -31.57 9.68
N ASP A 151 -5.60 -30.37 9.68
CA ASP A 151 -6.57 -29.95 10.72
C ASP A 151 -8.01 -30.40 10.41
N TRP A 152 -8.19 -31.68 10.04
CA TRP A 152 -9.47 -32.19 9.53
C TRP A 152 -10.66 -32.05 10.51
N ASN A 153 -10.40 -32.16 11.82
CA ASN A 153 -11.43 -31.99 12.84
C ASN A 153 -12.00 -30.57 12.84
N ILE A 154 -11.16 -29.56 12.56
CA ILE A 154 -11.61 -28.17 12.44
C ILE A 154 -12.49 -28.02 11.21
N TRP A 155 -12.06 -28.52 10.05
CA TRP A 155 -12.84 -28.43 8.82
C TRP A 155 -14.19 -29.17 8.91
N THR A 156 -14.21 -30.34 9.55
CA THR A 156 -15.45 -31.09 9.81
C THR A 156 -16.39 -30.32 10.75
N SER A 157 -15.84 -29.71 11.81
CA SER A 157 -16.62 -28.84 12.71
C SER A 157 -17.23 -27.64 11.99
N ARG A 158 -16.44 -26.99 11.12
CA ARG A 158 -16.91 -25.88 10.28
C ARG A 158 -18.02 -26.28 9.32
N ASP A 159 -17.94 -27.48 8.77
CA ASP A 159 -19.00 -28.03 7.93
C ASP A 159 -20.27 -28.34 8.73
N GLY A 160 -20.14 -28.88 9.93
CA GLY A 160 -21.27 -29.03 10.86
C GLY A 160 -21.94 -27.69 11.20
N ALA A 161 -21.14 -26.63 11.31
CA ALA A 161 -21.60 -25.25 11.55
C ALA A 161 -21.93 -24.47 10.27
N ARG A 162 -21.98 -25.12 9.10
CA ARG A 162 -22.05 -24.45 7.79
C ARG A 162 -23.25 -23.52 7.63
N ARG A 163 -24.41 -23.86 8.22
CA ARG A 163 -25.60 -23.00 8.17
C ARG A 163 -25.34 -21.65 8.84
N THR A 164 -24.66 -21.66 9.98
CA THR A 164 -24.30 -20.47 10.74
C THR A 164 -23.18 -19.66 10.05
N LEU A 165 -22.27 -20.35 9.36
CA LEU A 165 -21.13 -19.74 8.65
C LEU A 165 -21.44 -19.38 7.19
N ARG A 166 -22.69 -19.49 6.76
CA ARG A 166 -23.06 -19.41 5.35
C ARG A 166 -22.63 -18.08 4.71
N ALA A 167 -22.90 -16.97 5.38
CA ALA A 167 -22.59 -15.64 4.85
C ALA A 167 -21.07 -15.45 4.64
N GLU A 168 -20.27 -15.90 5.59
CA GLU A 168 -18.82 -15.88 5.51
C GLU A 168 -18.29 -16.80 4.41
N ILE A 169 -18.84 -18.02 4.27
CA ILE A 169 -18.43 -18.98 3.24
C ILE A 169 -18.70 -18.40 1.84
N GLU A 170 -19.86 -17.75 1.66
CA GLU A 170 -20.24 -17.10 0.41
C GLU A 170 -19.30 -15.93 0.07
N LYS A 171 -18.84 -15.17 1.08
CA LYS A 171 -17.84 -14.09 0.89
C LYS A 171 -16.48 -14.59 0.42
N LEU A 172 -16.11 -15.85 0.67
CA LEU A 172 -14.85 -16.39 0.16
C LEU A 172 -14.87 -16.64 -1.37
N LYS A 173 -16.01 -16.50 -2.06
CA LYS A 173 -16.20 -16.35 -3.53
C LYS A 173 -15.33 -17.18 -4.51
N THR A 174 -14.72 -18.28 -4.07
CA THR A 174 -13.90 -19.11 -4.97
C THR A 174 -14.72 -20.21 -5.60
N ASN A 175 -14.32 -20.60 -6.81
CA ASN A 175 -14.85 -21.78 -7.46
C ASN A 175 -14.20 -23.04 -6.88
N THR A 176 -15.02 -23.96 -6.38
CA THR A 176 -14.60 -25.26 -5.81
C THR A 176 -15.35 -26.40 -6.47
N HIS A 177 -15.51 -26.34 -7.80
CA HIS A 177 -16.24 -27.35 -8.59
C HIS A 177 -16.00 -28.78 -8.09
N GLY A 178 -17.08 -29.48 -7.78
CA GLY A 178 -17.06 -30.89 -7.35
C GLY A 178 -16.70 -31.13 -5.88
N LEU A 179 -16.35 -30.10 -5.10
CA LEU A 179 -16.13 -30.23 -3.67
C LEU A 179 -17.41 -29.92 -2.89
N SER A 180 -17.65 -30.69 -1.83
CA SER A 180 -18.77 -30.48 -0.91
C SER A 180 -18.29 -30.53 0.54
N GLY A 181 -19.12 -29.99 1.43
CA GLY A 181 -18.89 -30.04 2.87
C GLY A 181 -17.55 -29.41 3.30
N ALA A 182 -16.84 -30.08 4.20
CA ALA A 182 -15.52 -29.66 4.70
C ALA A 182 -14.48 -29.46 3.58
N TYR A 183 -14.52 -30.29 2.52
CA TYR A 183 -13.61 -30.17 1.36
C TYR A 183 -13.83 -28.87 0.59
N GLU A 184 -15.07 -28.43 0.48
CA GLU A 184 -15.39 -27.16 -0.15
C GLU A 184 -14.82 -26.00 0.67
N ILE A 185 -15.11 -25.97 1.98
CA ILE A 185 -14.68 -24.88 2.87
C ILE A 185 -13.16 -24.73 2.86
N ARG A 186 -12.40 -25.83 3.00
CA ARG A 186 -10.93 -25.78 2.94
C ARG A 186 -10.43 -25.33 1.56
N GLY A 187 -11.10 -25.75 0.49
CA GLY A 187 -10.76 -25.38 -0.88
C GLY A 187 -10.92 -23.88 -1.09
N ARG A 188 -11.99 -23.30 -0.52
CA ARG A 188 -12.19 -21.85 -0.52
C ARG A 188 -11.08 -21.11 0.23
N CYS A 189 -10.74 -21.56 1.44
CA CYS A 189 -9.64 -21.00 2.22
C CYS A 189 -8.29 -21.07 1.49
N LYS A 190 -7.99 -22.20 0.82
CA LYS A 190 -6.75 -22.38 0.05
C LYS A 190 -6.66 -21.41 -1.12
N ASN A 191 -7.76 -21.21 -1.84
CA ASN A 191 -7.76 -20.44 -3.08
C ASN A 191 -7.79 -18.92 -2.85
N ILE A 192 -8.47 -18.46 -1.79
CA ILE A 192 -8.68 -17.03 -1.54
C ILE A 192 -7.46 -16.35 -0.87
N ILE A 193 -6.51 -17.14 -0.34
CA ILE A 193 -5.38 -16.61 0.43
C ILE A 193 -4.46 -15.65 -0.36
N SER A 194 -4.48 -15.74 -1.70
CA SER A 194 -3.70 -14.88 -2.59
C SER A 194 -4.44 -13.58 -3.00
N THR A 195 -5.71 -13.40 -2.61
CA THR A 195 -6.45 -12.17 -2.85
C THR A 195 -5.72 -11.00 -2.22
N ASN A 196 -5.53 -9.93 -3.00
CA ASN A 196 -4.75 -8.76 -2.61
C ASN A 196 -5.63 -7.54 -2.35
N LYS A 197 -5.07 -6.55 -1.63
CA LYS A 197 -5.75 -5.32 -1.21
C LYS A 197 -6.28 -4.41 -2.32
N LYS A 198 -5.92 -4.65 -3.60
CA LYS A 198 -6.55 -3.94 -4.72
C LYS A 198 -7.97 -4.46 -5.02
N ASN A 199 -8.34 -5.63 -4.47
CA ASN A 199 -9.71 -6.13 -4.57
C ASN A 199 -10.64 -5.25 -3.73
N THR A 200 -11.70 -4.73 -4.33
CA THR A 200 -12.66 -3.83 -3.66
C THR A 200 -13.41 -4.49 -2.50
N GLU A 201 -13.45 -5.82 -2.47
CA GLU A 201 -14.08 -6.63 -1.43
C GLU A 201 -13.06 -7.20 -0.44
N TYR A 202 -11.79 -6.77 -0.50
CA TYR A 202 -10.71 -7.34 0.31
C TYR A 202 -11.03 -7.42 1.80
N GLU A 203 -11.53 -6.33 2.40
CA GLU A 203 -11.85 -6.28 3.83
C GLU A 203 -12.95 -7.26 4.21
N ASP A 204 -13.99 -7.39 3.37
CA ASP A 204 -15.07 -8.35 3.57
C ASP A 204 -14.57 -9.79 3.48
N ILE A 205 -13.73 -10.07 2.48
CA ILE A 205 -13.12 -11.38 2.28
C ILE A 205 -12.19 -11.71 3.45
N PHE A 206 -11.33 -10.78 3.88
CA PHE A 206 -10.40 -11.00 4.97
C PHE A 206 -11.10 -11.21 6.31
N ASN A 207 -12.17 -10.47 6.58
CA ASN A 207 -12.99 -10.69 7.78
C ASN A 207 -13.69 -12.05 7.76
N ALA A 208 -14.19 -12.51 6.61
CA ALA A 208 -14.71 -13.86 6.46
C ALA A 208 -13.60 -14.92 6.64
N TYR A 209 -12.41 -14.66 6.08
CA TYR A 209 -11.24 -15.52 6.19
C TYR A 209 -10.83 -15.71 7.66
N LYS A 210 -10.81 -14.64 8.46
CA LYS A 210 -10.53 -14.69 9.90
C LYS A 210 -11.49 -15.59 10.69
N LYS A 211 -12.75 -15.67 10.28
CA LYS A 211 -13.75 -16.51 10.95
C LYS A 211 -13.65 -17.99 10.54
N ILE A 212 -13.35 -18.25 9.27
CA ILE A 212 -13.42 -19.61 8.72
C ILE A 212 -12.05 -20.29 8.71
N CYS A 213 -11.03 -19.59 8.22
CA CYS A 213 -9.76 -20.14 7.80
C CYS A 213 -8.63 -19.94 8.84
N ILE A 214 -8.89 -19.19 9.91
CA ILE A 214 -7.97 -18.99 11.03
C ILE A 214 -8.41 -19.86 12.21
N LYS A 215 -7.43 -20.46 12.89
CA LYS A 215 -7.60 -21.30 14.06
C LYS A 215 -8.09 -20.46 15.23
N GLN A 216 -9.25 -20.80 15.78
CA GLN A 216 -9.84 -20.05 16.88
C GLN A 216 -9.20 -20.45 18.22
N PRO A 217 -9.24 -19.58 19.25
CA PRO A 217 -8.55 -19.84 20.53
C PRO A 217 -8.94 -21.16 21.23
N ASN A 218 -10.15 -21.66 20.99
CA ASN A 218 -10.67 -22.89 21.57
C ASN A 218 -10.40 -24.15 20.71
N GLU A 219 -9.72 -24.00 19.57
CA GLU A 219 -9.47 -25.09 18.63
C GLU A 219 -8.04 -25.61 18.79
N ARG A 220 -7.93 -26.90 19.11
CA ARG A 220 -6.63 -27.59 19.29
C ARG A 220 -6.02 -28.05 17.99
#